data_AF-A0A2J1E0H4-F1
#
_entry.id   AF-A0A2J1E0H4-F1
#
_cell.length_a   1.000
_cell.length_b   1.000
_cell.length_c   1.000
_cell.angle_alpha   90.00
_cell.angle_beta   90.00
_cell.angle_gamma   90.00
#
_symmetry.space_group_name_H-M   'P 1'
#
loop_
_entity.id
_entity.type
_entity.pdbx_description
1 polymer ?
#
loop_
_entity_poly.entity_id
_entity_poly.type
_entity_poly.pdbx_seq_one_letter_code
_entity_poly.pdbx_strand_id
1 'polypeptide(L)'
;MFNIALDTLGCKLNQAETEAMGREFAQAGYHLVSPQDNWDIYILNTCTVTHVADRKARYQMRIARRHNPSGFICLTGCYAENGGNEISCPDANLILDNRQKTDIVNNIIRLFPLENSASALYEKGRTRSFIKIQDGCDNFCTYCIVPFVRRYKNCRGVDDIISEINLRQAEGY
;
A
#
# COMPACT_ATOMS: atom_id res chain seq x y z
N MET A 1 10.43 18.95 -1.16
CA MET A 1 9.22 18.21 -0.73
C MET A 1 8.89 17.24 -1.84
N PHE A 2 8.85 15.94 -1.55
CA PHE A 2 8.60 14.90 -2.56
C PHE A 2 7.10 14.63 -2.70
N ASN A 3 6.62 14.55 -3.93
CA ASN A 3 5.27 14.15 -4.26
C ASN A 3 5.17 12.62 -4.30
N ILE A 4 4.23 12.06 -3.54
CA ILE A 4 3.98 10.63 -3.48
C ILE A 4 2.55 10.29 -3.89
N ALA A 5 2.42 9.39 -4.87
CA ALA A 5 1.14 8.86 -5.32
C ALA A 5 0.96 7.43 -4.78
N LEU A 6 -0.20 7.18 -4.17
CA LEU A 6 -0.57 5.85 -3.67
C LEU A 6 -1.73 5.32 -4.49
N ASP A 7 -1.58 4.11 -5.01
CA ASP A 7 -2.63 3.43 -5.79
C ASP A 7 -2.88 2.02 -5.24
N THR A 8 -4.13 1.59 -5.32
CA THR A 8 -4.59 0.35 -4.71
C THR A 8 -5.38 -0.49 -5.67
N LEU A 9 -4.94 -1.73 -5.86
CA LEU A 9 -5.69 -2.75 -6.58
C LEU A 9 -6.12 -3.85 -5.61
N GLY A 10 -7.42 -4.19 -5.66
CA GLY A 10 -7.96 -5.38 -5.00
C GLY A 10 -8.98 -5.06 -3.92
N CYS A 11 -8.76 -5.59 -2.72
CA CYS A 11 -9.78 -5.72 -1.68
C CYS A 11 -9.79 -4.56 -0.67
N LYS A 12 -10.79 -4.56 0.21
CA LYS A 12 -10.94 -3.60 1.32
C LYS A 12 -9.72 -3.59 2.26
N LEU A 13 -9.06 -4.74 2.41
CA LEU A 13 -7.84 -4.85 3.23
C LEU A 13 -6.70 -4.02 2.65
N ASN A 14 -6.46 -4.12 1.33
CA ASN A 14 -5.45 -3.30 0.67
C ASN A 14 -5.80 -1.80 0.76
N GLN A 15 -7.09 -1.45 0.69
CA GLN A 15 -7.55 -0.07 0.83
C GLN A 15 -7.25 0.49 2.24
N ALA A 16 -7.53 -0.29 3.30
CA ALA A 16 -7.18 0.08 4.66
C ALA A 16 -5.67 0.26 4.84
N GLU A 17 -4.86 -0.63 4.27
CA GLU A 17 -3.40 -0.53 4.31
C GLU A 17 -2.88 0.73 3.59
N THR A 18 -3.43 1.05 2.43
CA THR A 18 -3.03 2.25 1.69
C THR A 18 -3.47 3.54 2.39
N GLU A 19 -4.65 3.55 3.02
CA GLU A 19 -5.08 4.67 3.87
C GLU A 19 -4.14 4.86 5.08
N ALA A 20 -3.64 3.77 5.68
CA ALA A 20 -2.64 3.84 6.75
C ALA A 20 -1.30 4.39 6.23
N MET A 21 -0.78 3.83 5.14
CA MET A 21 0.46 4.30 4.49
C MET A 21 0.38 5.80 4.16
N GLY A 22 -0.74 6.26 3.61
CA GLY A 22 -0.93 7.67 3.27
C GLY A 22 -0.80 8.60 4.48
N ARG A 23 -1.38 8.22 5.63
CA ARG A 23 -1.26 9.02 6.85
C ARG A 23 0.18 9.07 7.36
N GLU A 24 0.86 7.94 7.36
CA GLU A 24 2.26 7.86 7.78
C GLU A 24 3.17 8.69 6.86
N PHE A 25 2.96 8.65 5.55
CA PHE A 25 3.68 9.51 4.60
C PHE A 25 3.38 11.00 4.81
N ALA A 26 2.12 11.37 5.03
CA ALA A 26 1.75 12.76 5.31
C ALA A 26 2.39 13.26 6.61
N GLN A 27 2.38 12.45 7.67
CA GLN A 27 3.05 12.74 8.94
C GLN A 27 4.57 12.87 8.79
N ALA A 28 5.17 12.06 7.91
CA ALA A 28 6.59 12.16 7.58
C ALA A 28 6.95 13.40 6.73
N GLY A 29 5.96 14.12 6.20
CA GLY A 29 6.15 15.36 5.43
C GLY A 29 6.17 15.18 3.91
N TYR A 30 5.74 14.02 3.41
CA TYR A 30 5.51 13.84 1.97
C TYR A 30 4.20 14.50 1.54
N HIS A 31 4.19 14.99 0.31
CA HIS A 31 3.00 15.58 -0.28
C HIS A 31 2.26 14.51 -1.09
N LEU A 32 1.08 14.10 -0.62
CA LEU A 32 0.25 13.12 -1.32
C LEU A 32 -0.40 13.76 -2.54
N VAL A 33 -0.26 13.11 -3.68
CA VAL A 33 -0.88 13.53 -4.96
C VAL A 33 -1.68 12.41 -5.58
N SER A 34 -2.57 12.74 -6.52
CA SER A 34 -3.31 11.70 -7.24
C SER A 34 -2.35 10.88 -8.11
N PRO A 35 -2.62 9.57 -8.33
CA PRO A 35 -1.93 8.77 -9.35
C PRO A 35 -1.89 9.37 -10.76
N GLN A 36 -2.80 10.30 -11.08
CA GLN A 36 -2.83 11.00 -12.36
C GLN A 36 -1.98 12.27 -12.40
N ASP A 37 -1.56 12.78 -11.25
CA ASP A 37 -0.76 14.01 -11.14
C ASP A 37 0.74 13.71 -11.34
N ASN A 38 1.56 14.75 -11.17
CA ASN A 38 3.01 14.62 -11.19
C ASN A 38 3.53 14.15 -9.82
N TRP A 39 3.99 12.90 -9.78
CA TRP A 39 4.58 12.27 -8.60
C TRP A 39 6.08 11.98 -8.81
N ASP A 40 6.85 12.06 -7.73
CA ASP A 40 8.25 11.61 -7.69
C ASP A 40 8.32 10.12 -7.34
N ILE A 41 7.40 9.69 -6.46
CA ILE A 41 7.30 8.33 -5.93
C ILE A 41 5.88 7.81 -6.18
N TYR A 42 5.75 6.61 -6.72
CA TYR A 42 4.47 5.93 -6.91
C TYR A 42 4.49 4.57 -6.24
N ILE A 43 3.52 4.30 -5.38
CA ILE A 43 3.39 3.02 -4.67
C ILE A 43 2.10 2.34 -5.11
N LEU A 44 2.22 1.13 -5.67
CA LEU A 44 1.10 0.29 -6.04
C LEU A 44 0.93 -0.86 -5.04
N ASN A 45 -0.14 -0.83 -4.24
CA ASN A 45 -0.52 -1.94 -3.36
C ASN A 45 -1.50 -2.90 -4.06
N THR A 46 -1.08 -4.14 -4.26
CA THR A 46 -1.71 -5.08 -5.20
C THR A 46 -2.36 -6.29 -4.55
N CYS A 47 -3.22 -6.97 -5.31
CA CYS A 47 -3.87 -8.22 -4.96
C CYS A 47 -3.53 -9.30 -5.99
N THR A 48 -3.64 -10.59 -5.62
CA THR A 48 -3.26 -11.74 -6.46
C THR A 48 -4.26 -12.90 -6.40
N VAL A 49 -5.49 -12.65 -5.91
CA VAL A 49 -6.50 -13.72 -5.74
C VAL A 49 -6.97 -14.35 -7.06
N THR A 50 -6.75 -13.69 -8.18
CA THR A 50 -7.08 -14.19 -9.52
C THR A 50 -6.03 -13.74 -10.52
N HIS A 51 -5.85 -14.48 -11.62
CA HIS A 51 -4.99 -14.05 -12.73
C HIS A 51 -5.43 -12.72 -13.37
N VAL A 52 -6.71 -12.34 -13.24
CA VAL A 52 -7.20 -11.02 -13.67
C VAL A 52 -6.63 -9.93 -12.77
N ALA A 53 -6.51 -10.16 -11.45
CA ALA A 53 -5.86 -9.23 -10.53
C ALA A 53 -4.38 -9.04 -10.89
N ASP A 54 -3.65 -10.13 -11.16
CA ASP A 54 -2.24 -10.07 -11.56
C ASP A 54 -2.05 -9.30 -12.87
N ARG A 55 -2.95 -9.53 -13.85
CA ARG A 55 -2.93 -8.81 -15.13
C ARG A 55 -3.16 -7.31 -14.92
N LYS A 56 -4.10 -6.93 -14.05
CA LYS A 56 -4.35 -5.53 -13.68
C LYS A 56 -3.14 -4.91 -13.01
N ALA A 57 -2.47 -5.61 -12.10
CA ALA A 57 -1.25 -5.14 -11.47
C ALA A 57 -0.16 -4.82 -12.51
N ARG A 58 0.16 -5.79 -13.40
CA ARG A 58 1.14 -5.56 -14.47
C ARG A 58 0.74 -4.45 -15.43
N TYR A 59 -0.54 -4.35 -15.76
CA TYR A 59 -1.05 -3.28 -16.61
C TYR A 59 -0.85 -1.91 -15.95
N GLN A 60 -1.18 -1.78 -14.66
CA GLN A 60 -1.06 -0.53 -13.93
C GLN A 60 0.40 -0.09 -13.78
N MET A 61 1.31 -1.02 -13.51
CA MET A 61 2.75 -0.75 -13.49
C MET A 61 3.27 -0.17 -14.81
N ARG A 62 2.85 -0.74 -15.95
CA ARG A 62 3.20 -0.22 -17.28
C ARG A 62 2.58 1.14 -17.59
N ILE A 63 1.42 1.44 -17.03
CA ILE A 63 0.78 2.76 -17.18
C ILE A 63 1.57 3.78 -16.36
N ALA A 64 1.87 3.48 -15.10
CA ALA A 64 2.65 4.35 -14.22
C ALA A 64 4.05 4.64 -14.80
N ARG A 65 4.77 3.62 -15.29
CA ARG A 65 6.09 3.80 -15.91
C ARG A 65 6.04 4.62 -17.20
N ARG A 66 4.97 4.51 -17.99
CA ARG A 66 4.78 5.36 -19.17
C ARG A 66 4.44 6.80 -18.82
N HIS A 67 3.66 6.99 -17.75
CA HIS A 67 3.28 8.32 -17.24
C HIS A 67 4.49 9.09 -16.72
N ASN A 68 5.35 8.43 -15.92
CA ASN A 68 6.60 9.00 -15.46
C ASN A 68 7.76 8.00 -15.64
N PRO A 69 8.50 8.07 -16.75
CA PRO A 69 9.63 7.17 -17.02
C PRO A 69 10.77 7.27 -16.00
N SER A 70 11.00 8.46 -15.43
CA SER A 70 12.04 8.75 -14.44
C SER A 70 11.61 8.57 -12.98
N GLY A 71 10.30 8.45 -12.72
CA GLY A 71 9.76 8.36 -11.38
C GLY A 71 10.14 7.05 -10.67
N PHE A 72 10.20 7.11 -9.35
CA PHE A 72 10.45 5.93 -8.52
C PHE A 72 9.16 5.15 -8.30
N ILE A 73 9.10 3.92 -8.76
CA ILE A 73 7.94 3.05 -8.62
C ILE A 73 8.23 1.93 -7.62
N CYS A 74 7.41 1.83 -6.59
CA CYS A 74 7.38 0.73 -5.64
C CYS A 74 6.15 -0.16 -5.88
N LEU A 75 6.37 -1.46 -6.03
CA LEU A 75 5.32 -2.48 -6.08
C LEU A 75 5.26 -3.21 -4.74
N THR A 76 4.07 -3.29 -4.13
CA THR A 76 3.85 -4.09 -2.92
C THR A 76 2.49 -4.80 -2.95
N GLY A 77 2.23 -5.64 -1.94
CA GLY A 77 0.97 -6.37 -1.79
C GLY A 77 1.07 -7.84 -2.18
N CYS A 78 -0.09 -8.50 -2.28
CA CYS A 78 -0.12 -9.96 -2.44
C CYS A 78 0.51 -10.41 -3.77
N TYR A 79 0.45 -9.61 -4.83
CA TYR A 79 1.10 -9.97 -6.10
C TYR A 79 2.62 -9.97 -5.95
N ALA A 80 3.18 -8.98 -5.22
CA ALA A 80 4.60 -8.93 -4.89
C ALA A 80 5.04 -10.16 -4.07
N GLU A 81 4.25 -10.55 -3.05
CA GLU A 81 4.51 -11.74 -2.25
C GLU A 81 4.44 -13.03 -3.06
N ASN A 82 3.41 -13.19 -3.92
CA ASN A 82 3.17 -14.42 -4.66
C ASN A 82 4.30 -14.74 -5.65
N GLY A 83 4.88 -13.73 -6.29
CA GLY A 83 6.00 -13.94 -7.20
C GLY A 83 7.34 -14.13 -6.49
N GLY A 84 7.45 -13.81 -5.20
CA GLY A 84 8.68 -14.01 -4.40
C GLY A 84 9.93 -13.42 -5.07
N ASN A 85 11.05 -14.14 -5.02
CA ASN A 85 12.31 -13.74 -5.68
C ASN A 85 12.26 -13.82 -7.21
N GLU A 86 11.23 -14.44 -7.78
CA GLU A 86 11.09 -14.67 -9.22
C GLU A 86 10.15 -13.65 -9.88
N ILE A 87 9.57 -12.73 -9.11
CA ILE A 87 8.68 -11.70 -9.66
C ILE A 87 9.43 -10.78 -10.62
N SER A 88 9.18 -10.98 -11.90
CA SER A 88 9.66 -10.06 -12.94
C SER A 88 8.66 -8.91 -13.12
N CYS A 89 8.99 -7.75 -12.54
CA CYS A 89 8.30 -6.50 -12.80
C CYS A 89 9.32 -5.42 -13.18
N PRO A 90 9.74 -5.36 -14.47
CA PRO A 90 10.81 -4.44 -14.90
C PRO A 90 10.41 -2.97 -14.77
N ASP A 91 9.11 -2.69 -14.68
CA ASP A 91 8.56 -1.35 -14.47
C ASP A 91 8.73 -0.86 -13.02
N ALA A 92 9.07 -1.73 -12.06
CA ALA A 92 9.29 -1.36 -10.65
C ALA A 92 10.77 -1.06 -10.37
N ASN A 93 11.04 -0.03 -9.55
CA ASN A 93 12.37 0.21 -8.99
C ASN A 93 12.60 -0.59 -7.69
N LEU A 94 11.52 -0.83 -6.95
CA LEU A 94 11.53 -1.54 -5.68
C LEU A 94 10.31 -2.45 -5.58
N ILE A 95 10.52 -3.69 -5.15
CA ILE A 95 9.45 -4.66 -4.90
C ILE A 95 9.53 -5.07 -3.44
N LEU A 96 8.44 -4.88 -2.71
CA LEU A 96 8.34 -5.21 -1.29
C LEU A 96 7.21 -6.20 -1.06
N ASP A 97 7.52 -7.29 -0.38
CA ASP A 97 6.54 -8.31 0.00
C ASP A 97 5.57 -7.79 1.09
N ASN A 98 4.62 -8.62 1.53
CA ASN A 98 3.65 -8.17 2.55
C ASN A 98 4.29 -7.99 3.94
N ARG A 99 5.41 -8.63 4.24
CA ARG A 99 6.11 -8.49 5.53
C ARG A 99 6.80 -7.15 5.61
N GLN A 100 7.47 -6.75 4.53
CA GLN A 100 8.18 -5.48 4.42
C GLN A 100 7.24 -4.27 4.30
N LYS A 101 5.96 -4.48 3.99
CA LYS A 101 4.96 -3.41 3.87
C LYS A 101 4.83 -2.56 5.14
N THR A 102 5.00 -3.15 6.32
CA THR A 102 4.96 -2.42 7.60
C THR A 102 6.06 -1.37 7.73
N ASP A 103 7.16 -1.53 7.01
CA ASP A 103 8.32 -0.64 7.09
C ASP A 103 8.49 0.18 5.79
N ILE A 104 7.50 0.15 4.90
CA ILE A 104 7.60 0.78 3.57
C ILE A 104 7.90 2.28 3.66
N VAL A 105 7.30 2.98 4.64
CA VAL A 105 7.49 4.41 4.85
C VAL A 105 8.96 4.69 5.20
N ASN A 106 9.53 3.93 6.13
CA ASN A 106 10.94 4.05 6.50
C ASN A 106 11.89 3.70 5.34
N ASN A 107 11.55 2.69 4.55
CA ASN A 107 12.33 2.34 3.35
C ASN A 107 12.35 3.49 2.35
N ILE A 108 11.21 4.15 2.12
CA ILE A 108 11.12 5.31 1.22
C ILE A 108 11.85 6.53 1.82
N ILE A 109 11.74 6.79 3.13
CA ILE A 109 12.47 7.88 3.81
C ILE A 109 13.99 7.73 3.64
N ARG A 110 14.53 6.51 3.72
CA ARG A 110 15.96 6.27 3.50
C ARG A 110 16.41 6.58 2.08
N LEU A 111 15.54 6.39 1.09
CA LEU A 111 15.83 6.65 -0.32
C LEU A 111 15.57 8.11 -0.72
N PHE A 112 14.60 8.75 -0.07
CA PHE A 112 14.13 10.11 -0.34
C PHE A 112 14.03 10.91 0.96
N PRO A 113 15.16 11.25 1.60
CA PRO A 113 15.17 11.93 2.89
C PRO A 113 14.58 13.34 2.78
N LEU A 114 13.80 13.73 3.78
CA LEU A 114 13.22 15.07 3.91
C LEU A 114 14.01 15.87 4.96
N GLU A 115 14.48 17.06 4.61
CA GLU A 115 15.26 17.92 5.52
C GLU A 115 14.42 18.60 6.62
N ASN A 116 13.11 18.78 6.38
CA ASN A 116 12.17 19.37 7.34
C ASN A 116 10.85 18.59 7.35
N SER A 117 10.52 17.99 8.50
CA SER A 117 9.29 17.21 8.73
C SER A 117 8.13 18.13 9.12
N ALA A 118 7.66 18.96 8.20
CA ALA A 118 6.36 19.59 8.38
C ALA A 118 5.29 18.53 8.14
N SER A 119 4.53 18.16 9.19
CA SER A 119 3.41 17.22 9.05
C SER A 119 2.41 17.79 8.05
N ALA A 120 2.24 17.13 6.90
CA ALA A 120 1.18 17.43 5.97
C ALA A 120 -0.14 16.86 6.49
N LEU A 121 -1.26 17.52 6.16
CA LEU A 121 -2.58 16.97 6.43
C LEU A 121 -2.89 15.89 5.39
N TYR A 122 -3.35 14.73 5.86
CA TYR A 122 -3.87 13.69 4.99
C TYR A 122 -5.28 14.08 4.51
N GLU A 123 -5.42 14.50 3.26
CA GLU A 123 -6.74 14.79 2.69
C GLU A 123 -7.55 13.51 2.49
N LYS A 124 -8.76 13.50 3.05
CA LYS A 124 -9.67 12.35 2.96
C LYS A 124 -10.19 12.21 1.53
N GLY A 125 -9.79 11.13 0.85
CA GLY A 125 -10.34 10.80 -0.48
C GLY A 125 -11.70 10.12 -0.47
N ARG A 126 -12.21 9.65 0.69
CA ARG A 126 -13.43 8.81 0.77
C ARG A 126 -14.30 9.16 1.97
N THR A 127 -15.60 8.87 1.83
CA THR A 127 -16.61 9.06 2.88
C THR A 127 -16.66 7.95 3.92
N ARG A 128 -15.99 6.81 3.69
CA ARG A 128 -15.91 5.68 4.63
C ARG A 128 -14.46 5.24 4.74
N SER A 129 -14.01 4.94 5.95
CA SER A 129 -12.72 4.30 6.20
C SER A 129 -12.91 2.81 6.46
N PHE A 130 -11.93 1.99 6.06
CA PHE A 130 -11.87 0.57 6.41
C PHE A 130 -10.87 0.36 7.54
N ILE A 131 -11.26 -0.42 8.54
CA ILE A 131 -10.39 -0.76 9.67
C ILE A 131 -10.00 -2.23 9.53
N LYS A 132 -8.70 -2.47 9.37
CA LYS A 132 -8.14 -3.82 9.39
C LYS A 132 -8.25 -4.37 10.80
N ILE A 133 -8.98 -5.45 11.01
CA ILE A 133 -9.03 -6.16 12.32
C ILE A 133 -8.20 -7.44 12.33
N GLN A 134 -7.96 -8.00 11.14
CA GLN A 134 -7.21 -9.24 10.95
C GLN A 134 -6.45 -9.16 9.63
N ASP A 135 -5.26 -9.74 9.62
CA ASP A 135 -4.49 -10.08 8.43
C ASP A 135 -4.34 -11.60 8.30
N GLY A 136 -4.22 -12.09 7.07
CA GLY A 136 -4.07 -13.53 6.81
C GLY A 136 -5.27 -14.41 7.20
N CYS A 137 -5.11 -15.71 6.96
CA CYS A 137 -6.13 -16.72 7.23
C CYS A 137 -5.47 -18.10 7.42
N ASP A 138 -5.91 -18.85 8.44
CA ASP A 138 -5.42 -20.21 8.71
C ASP A 138 -6.26 -21.30 8.00
N ASN A 139 -7.30 -20.91 7.26
CA ASN A 139 -8.13 -21.87 6.52
C ASN A 139 -7.48 -22.20 5.19
N PHE A 140 -7.09 -23.47 5.02
CA PHE A 140 -6.53 -24.01 3.78
C PHE A 140 -7.63 -24.47 2.83
N CYS A 141 -8.49 -23.55 2.41
CA CYS A 141 -9.49 -23.84 1.39
C CYS A 141 -8.79 -24.21 0.08
N THR A 142 -9.27 -25.24 -0.62
CA THR A 142 -8.65 -25.82 -1.83
C THR A 142 -8.45 -24.83 -2.97
N TYR A 143 -9.21 -23.73 -2.99
CA TYR A 143 -9.18 -22.69 -4.02
C TYR A 143 -8.48 -21.39 -3.59
N CYS A 144 -8.09 -21.26 -2.31
CA CYS A 144 -7.71 -19.97 -1.74
C CYS A 144 -6.20 -19.81 -1.66
N ILE A 145 -5.67 -18.75 -2.30
CA ILE A 145 -4.24 -18.42 -2.26
C ILE A 145 -3.83 -17.66 -0.99
N VAL A 146 -4.79 -17.12 -0.23
CA VAL A 146 -4.54 -16.21 0.90
C VAL A 146 -3.55 -16.77 1.93
N PRO A 147 -3.64 -18.05 2.38
CA PRO A 147 -2.69 -18.59 3.34
C PRO A 147 -1.22 -18.53 2.90
N PHE A 148 -0.97 -18.50 1.59
CA PHE A 148 0.38 -18.45 1.01
C PHE A 148 0.90 -17.02 0.87
N VAL A 149 0.01 -16.06 0.56
CA VAL A 149 0.39 -14.67 0.25
C VAL A 149 0.17 -13.69 1.40
N ARG A 150 -0.58 -14.09 2.44
CA ARG A 150 -0.78 -13.36 3.69
C ARG A 150 -0.67 -14.39 4.82
N ARG A 151 0.56 -14.80 5.09
CA ARG A 151 0.90 -15.94 5.95
C ARG A 151 0.49 -15.70 7.40
N TYR A 152 -0.09 -16.75 8.00
CA TYR A 152 -0.62 -16.79 9.37
C TYR A 152 -1.74 -15.79 9.63
N LYS A 153 -2.78 -16.23 10.32
CA LYS A 153 -3.77 -15.32 10.88
C LYS A 153 -3.13 -14.44 11.95
N ASN A 154 -3.20 -13.13 11.75
CA ASN A 154 -2.79 -12.15 12.73
C ASN A 154 -3.97 -11.22 13.05
N CYS A 155 -4.53 -11.36 14.25
CA CYS A 155 -5.62 -10.50 14.73
C CYS A 155 -5.03 -9.33 15.52
N ARG A 156 -5.61 -8.15 15.34
CA ARG A 156 -5.23 -6.98 16.14
C ARG A 156 -5.88 -7.02 17.51
N GLY A 157 -5.22 -6.39 18.49
CA GLY A 157 -5.78 -6.20 19.82
C GLY A 157 -7.06 -5.38 19.76
N VAL A 158 -8.02 -5.70 20.63
CA VAL A 158 -9.31 -4.99 20.69
C VAL A 158 -9.09 -3.50 20.99
N ASP A 159 -8.15 -3.18 21.88
CA ASP A 159 -7.84 -1.79 22.25
C ASP A 159 -7.25 -1.00 21.08
N ASP A 160 -6.39 -1.61 20.26
CA ASP A 160 -5.83 -0.98 19.06
C ASP A 160 -6.94 -0.70 18.03
N ILE A 161 -7.87 -1.62 17.88
CA ILE A 161 -9.01 -1.49 16.98
C ILE A 161 -9.92 -0.35 17.45
N ILE A 162 -10.26 -0.30 18.74
CA ILE A 162 -11.10 0.76 19.32
C ILE A 162 -10.41 2.12 19.20
N SER A 163 -9.10 2.18 19.47
CA SER A 163 -8.31 3.41 19.34
C SER A 163 -8.32 3.93 17.91
N GLU A 164 -8.17 3.05 16.92
CA GLU A 164 -8.28 3.43 15.51
C GLU A 164 -9.71 3.88 15.15
N ILE A 165 -10.75 3.18 15.62
CA ILE A 165 -12.15 3.60 15.40
C ILE A 165 -12.37 5.03 15.90
N ASN A 166 -11.95 5.31 17.14
CA ASN A 166 -12.12 6.63 17.75
C ASN A 166 -11.32 7.71 16.98
N LEU A 167 -10.11 7.38 16.52
CA LEU A 167 -9.33 8.28 15.67
C LEU A 167 -10.05 8.58 14.36
N ARG A 168 -10.56 7.55 13.65
CA ARG A 168 -11.32 7.74 12.40
C ARG A 168 -12.57 8.60 12.63
N GLN A 169 -13.30 8.34 13.71
CA GLN A 169 -14.48 9.12 14.08
C GLN A 169 -14.13 10.59 14.34
N ALA A 170 -13.05 10.86 15.08
CA ALA A 170 -12.61 12.23 15.39
C ALA A 170 -12.21 13.03 14.14
N GLU A 171 -11.67 12.36 13.13
CA GLU A 171 -11.39 12.99 11.85
C GLU A 171 -12.68 13.26 11.03
N GLY A 172 -13.82 12.69 11.42
CA GLY A 172 -15.13 12.83 10.76
C GLY A 172 -15.46 11.73 9.76
N TYR A 173 -15.07 10.48 10.03
CA TYR A 173 -15.56 9.30 9.31
C TYR A 173 -16.82 8.72 9.96
#